data_AF-A0A8I0HNF1-F1
#
_entry.id   AF-A0A8I0HNF1-F1
#
_cell.length_a   1.000
_cell.length_b   1.000
_cell.length_c   1.000
_cell.angle_alpha   90.00
_cell.angle_beta   90.00
_cell.angle_gamma   90.00
#
_symmetry.space_group_name_H-M   'P 1'
#
loop_
_entity.id
_entity.type
_entity.pdbx_description
1 polymer ?
#
loop_
_entity_poly.entity_id
_entity_poly.type
_entity_poly.pdbx_seq_one_letter_code
_entity_poly.pdbx_strand_id
1 'polypeptide(L)'
;MLTATSGPWGYLIAALVTAILGIVLGVVAWLGFTATEITFLTLAGLGWVCAGIATFILLGLHVMADTKRQTSGLYISNPTQKLLQYAAMGLGVIGVIITAVEIALWFGKAFGA
;
A
#
# COMPACT_ATOMS: atom_id res chain seq x y z
N MET A 1 -36.64 8.21 -6.65
CA MET A 1 -35.42 8.68 -7.35
C MET A 1 -34.36 7.59 -7.25
N LEU A 2 -33.84 7.09 -8.37
CA LEU A 2 -32.65 6.23 -8.37
C LEU A 2 -31.43 7.14 -8.11
N THR A 3 -30.74 6.95 -6.98
CA THR A 3 -29.50 7.66 -6.70
C THR A 3 -28.36 6.90 -7.36
N ALA A 4 -27.64 7.53 -8.28
CA ALA A 4 -26.51 6.90 -8.93
C ALA A 4 -25.33 6.74 -7.95
N THR A 5 -24.63 5.61 -7.99
CA THR A 5 -23.49 5.33 -7.10
C THR A 5 -22.22 5.06 -7.88
N SER A 6 -21.06 5.41 -7.31
CA SER A 6 -19.72 5.08 -7.81
C SER A 6 -18.98 4.20 -6.80
N GLY A 7 -17.72 3.83 -7.06
CA GLY A 7 -16.93 2.99 -6.16
C GLY A 7 -16.69 3.62 -4.77
N PRO A 8 -16.37 2.81 -3.74
CA PRO A 8 -16.11 3.33 -2.40
C PRO A 8 -14.75 4.03 -2.31
N TRP A 9 -14.78 5.36 -2.21
CA TRP A 9 -13.60 6.21 -2.11
C TRP A 9 -12.74 5.98 -0.87
N GLY A 10 -13.37 5.68 0.28
CA GLY A 10 -12.66 5.53 1.55
C GLY A 10 -11.55 4.48 1.49
N TYR A 11 -11.83 3.32 0.89
CA TYR A 11 -10.84 2.25 0.74
C TYR A 11 -9.70 2.64 -0.22
N LEU A 12 -9.99 3.32 -1.33
CA LEU A 12 -8.97 3.78 -2.28
C LEU A 12 -8.02 4.80 -1.67
N ILE A 13 -8.57 5.80 -0.98
CA ILE A 13 -7.77 6.85 -0.34
C ILE A 13 -6.91 6.24 0.75
N ALA A 14 -7.48 5.37 1.59
CA ALA A 14 -6.73 4.67 2.62
C ALA A 14 -5.60 3.82 2.01
N ALA A 15 -5.86 3.07 0.93
CA ALA A 15 -4.84 2.27 0.25
C ALA A 15 -3.70 3.13 -0.30
N LEU A 16 -4.03 4.28 -0.89
CA LEU A 16 -3.02 5.22 -1.38
C LEU A 16 -2.15 5.78 -0.25
N VAL A 17 -2.79 6.18 0.86
CA VAL A 17 -2.10 6.69 2.05
C VAL A 17 -1.17 5.64 2.66
N THR A 18 -1.63 4.39 2.80
CA THR A 18 -0.80 3.31 3.35
C THR A 18 0.36 2.96 2.42
N ALA A 19 0.17 3.01 1.10
CA ALA A 19 1.24 2.80 0.12
C ALA A 19 2.32 3.89 0.24
N ILE A 20 1.91 5.16 0.29
CA ILE A 20 2.83 6.30 0.44
C ILE A 20 3.56 6.21 1.78
N LEU A 21 2.84 5.94 2.88
CA LEU A 21 3.44 5.79 4.20
C LEU A 21 4.49 4.67 4.21
N GLY A 22 4.20 3.54 3.56
CA GLY A 22 5.14 2.43 3.47
C GLY A 22 6.44 2.80 2.75
N ILE A 23 6.35 3.55 1.65
CA ILE A 23 7.53 4.09 0.94
C ILE A 23 8.28 5.08 1.83
N VAL A 24 7.60 6.00 2.49
CA VAL A 24 8.22 6.99 3.38
C VAL A 24 8.99 6.30 4.50
N LEU A 25 8.42 5.25 5.11
CA LEU A 25 9.09 4.48 6.17
C LEU A 25 10.37 3.81 5.66
N GLY A 26 10.36 3.21 4.46
CA GLY A 26 11.57 2.65 3.84
C GLY A 26 12.63 3.74 3.56
N VAL A 27 12.22 4.85 2.95
CA VAL A 27 13.14 5.99 2.68
C VAL A 27 13.75 6.53 3.98
N VAL A 28 12.98 6.64 5.06
CA VAL A 28 13.48 7.08 6.38
C VAL A 28 14.42 6.04 6.99
N ALA A 29 14.14 4.74 6.83
CA ALA A 29 15.07 3.68 7.25
C ALA A 29 16.41 3.84 6.53
N TRP A 30 16.39 3.95 5.20
CA TRP A 30 17.58 4.03 4.36
C TRP A 30 18.45 5.27 4.63
N LEU A 31 17.83 6.44 4.79
CA LEU A 31 18.55 7.70 4.96
C LEU A 31 18.95 8.00 6.41
N GLY A 32 18.24 7.41 7.37
CA GLY A 32 18.38 7.75 8.79
C GLY A 32 19.19 6.75 9.63
N PHE A 33 19.30 5.49 9.19
CA PHE A 33 19.81 4.40 10.05
C PHE A 33 20.70 3.43 9.30
N THR A 34 21.60 2.77 10.03
CA THR A 34 22.46 1.73 9.46
C THR A 34 21.72 0.39 9.43
N ALA A 35 21.91 -0.41 8.38
CA ALA A 35 21.31 -1.74 8.22
C ALA A 35 21.76 -2.81 9.25
N THR A 36 22.37 -2.43 10.36
CA THR A 36 22.63 -3.31 11.52
C THR A 36 21.77 -2.91 12.73
N GLU A 37 21.13 -1.75 12.68
CA GLU A 37 20.34 -1.21 13.78
C GLU A 37 18.94 -1.81 13.78
N ILE A 38 18.38 -2.05 14.98
CA ILE A 38 17.01 -2.58 15.09
C ILE A 38 15.96 -1.57 14.59
N THR A 39 16.24 -0.27 14.69
CA THR A 39 15.36 0.79 14.18
C THR A 39 15.23 0.71 12.67
N PHE A 40 16.32 0.42 11.94
CA PHE A 40 16.31 0.19 10.50
C PHE A 40 15.35 -0.95 10.13
N LEU A 41 15.51 -2.12 10.79
CA LEU A 41 14.62 -3.26 10.57
C LEU A 41 13.16 -2.96 10.92
N THR A 42 12.93 -2.23 12.01
CA THR A 42 11.58 -1.89 12.48
C THR A 42 10.87 -0.99 11.46
N LEU A 43 11.54 0.05 10.97
CA LEU A 43 10.99 0.96 9.95
C LEU A 43 10.73 0.23 8.63
N ALA A 44 11.68 -0.58 8.16
CA ALA A 44 11.50 -1.38 6.95
C ALA A 44 10.34 -2.38 7.10
N GLY A 45 10.23 -3.05 8.25
CA GLY A 45 9.15 -3.98 8.57
C GLY A 45 7.77 -3.30 8.60
N LEU A 46 7.65 -2.15 9.29
CA LEU A 46 6.42 -1.36 9.30
C LEU A 46 6.07 -0.85 7.89
N GLY A 47 7.08 -0.40 7.14
CA GLY A 47 6.93 0.04 5.76
C GLY A 47 6.38 -1.08 4.87
N TRP A 48 6.91 -2.29 5.01
CA TRP A 48 6.48 -3.47 4.28
C TRP A 48 5.03 -3.86 4.61
N VAL A 49 4.64 -3.81 5.89
CA VAL A 49 3.25 -4.06 6.32
C VAL A 49 2.30 -3.01 5.74
N CYS A 50 2.68 -1.73 5.74
CA CYS A 50 1.87 -0.65 5.19
C CYS A 50 1.73 -0.76 3.66
N ALA A 51 2.85 -0.86 2.92
CA ALA A 51 2.85 -0.91 1.45
C ALA A 51 2.31 -2.23 0.89
N GLY A 52 2.55 -3.33 1.60
CA GLY A 52 2.06 -4.65 1.25
C GLY A 52 0.69 -4.92 1.84
N ILE A 53 0.66 -5.43 3.08
CA ILE A 53 -0.53 -6.01 3.69
C ILE A 53 -1.70 -5.01 3.71
N ALA A 54 -1.53 -3.84 4.31
CA ALA A 54 -2.61 -2.89 4.49
C ALA A 54 -3.15 -2.37 3.15
N THR A 55 -2.24 -1.95 2.26
CA THR A 55 -2.60 -1.42 0.93
C THR A 55 -3.39 -2.44 0.12
N PHE A 56 -2.93 -3.69 0.00
CA PHE A 56 -3.60 -4.69 -0.84
C PHE A 56 -4.90 -5.21 -0.23
N ILE A 57 -5.02 -5.27 1.11
CA ILE A 57 -6.31 -5.54 1.77
C ILE A 57 -7.32 -4.44 1.43
N LEU A 58 -6.93 -3.16 1.56
CA LEU A 58 -7.81 -2.03 1.26
C LEU A 58 -8.22 -1.99 -0.22
N LEU A 59 -7.31 -2.31 -1.14
CA LEU A 59 -7.65 -2.45 -2.56
C LEU A 59 -8.62 -3.62 -2.80
N GLY A 60 -8.43 -4.76 -2.13
CA GLY A 60 -9.36 -5.89 -2.20
C GLY A 60 -10.76 -5.50 -1.71
N LEU A 61 -10.85 -4.81 -0.57
CA LEU A 61 -12.10 -4.30 -0.02
C LEU A 61 -12.78 -3.30 -0.96
N HIS A 62 -12.00 -2.42 -1.61
CA HIS A 62 -12.52 -1.52 -2.64
C HIS A 62 -13.16 -2.29 -3.79
N VAL A 63 -12.45 -3.27 -4.37
CA VAL A 63 -12.94 -4.08 -5.49
C VAL A 63 -14.22 -4.83 -5.11
N MET A 64 -14.25 -5.50 -3.96
CA MET A 64 -15.43 -6.24 -3.49
C MET A 64 -16.67 -5.34 -3.36
N ALA A 65 -16.49 -4.17 -2.75
CA ALA A 65 -17.60 -3.24 -2.54
C ALA A 65 -17.99 -2.50 -3.82
N ASP A 66 -17.06 -2.24 -4.75
CA ASP A 66 -17.36 -1.69 -6.07
C ASP A 66 -18.16 -2.68 -6.93
N THR A 67 -17.73 -3.95 -7.00
CA THR A 67 -18.48 -5.01 -7.69
C THR A 67 -19.91 -5.13 -7.16
N LYS A 68 -20.09 -5.09 -5.83
CA LYS A 68 -21.43 -5.09 -5.23
C LYS A 68 -22.28 -3.90 -5.68
N ARG A 69 -21.69 -2.70 -5.81
CA ARG A 69 -22.40 -1.50 -6.27
C ARG A 69 -22.81 -1.64 -7.74
N GLN A 70 -21.90 -2.12 -8.59
CA GLN A 70 -22.15 -2.35 -10.02
C GLN A 70 -23.33 -3.29 -10.27
N THR A 71 -23.57 -4.28 -9.41
CA THR A 71 -24.69 -5.24 -9.56
C THR A 71 -25.99 -4.79 -8.89
N SER A 72 -25.96 -3.73 -8.06
CA SER A 72 -27.09 -3.37 -7.19
C SER A 72 -28.03 -2.28 -7.73
N GLY A 73 -27.64 -1.56 -8.78
CA GLY A 73 -28.44 -0.46 -9.31
C GLY A 73 -27.70 0.39 -10.34
N LEU A 74 -28.12 1.66 -10.48
CA LEU A 74 -27.52 2.60 -11.41
C LEU A 74 -26.10 2.97 -10.98
N TYR A 75 -25.11 2.42 -11.71
CA TYR A 75 -23.70 2.63 -11.44
C TYR A 75 -23.08 3.63 -12.42
N ILE A 76 -22.27 4.55 -11.90
CA ILE A 76 -21.47 5.49 -12.69
C ILE A 76 -19.99 5.15 -12.52
N SER A 77 -19.36 4.72 -13.60
CA SER A 77 -17.92 4.49 -13.63
C SER A 77 -17.16 5.80 -13.45
N ASN A 78 -16.13 5.78 -12.61
CA ASN A 78 -15.27 6.94 -12.38
C ASN A 78 -13.82 6.65 -12.82
N PRO A 79 -13.33 7.28 -13.92
CA PRO A 79 -11.97 7.10 -14.40
C PRO A 79 -10.89 7.48 -13.38
N THR A 80 -11.14 8.48 -12.54
CA THR A 80 -10.21 8.90 -11.47
C THR A 80 -10.04 7.81 -10.42
N GLN A 81 -11.11 7.10 -10.05
CA GLN A 81 -11.01 5.98 -9.11
C GLN A 81 -10.15 4.85 -9.68
N LYS A 82 -10.34 4.54 -10.96
CA LYS A 82 -9.53 3.55 -11.66
C LYS A 82 -8.05 3.96 -11.72
N LEU A 83 -7.76 5.23 -12.00
CA LEU A 83 -6.40 5.75 -11.97
C LEU A 83 -5.76 5.62 -10.57
N LEU A 84 -6.48 6.03 -9.52
CA LEU A 84 -5.99 5.92 -8.14
C LEU A 84 -5.78 4.48 -7.71
N GLN A 85 -6.61 3.54 -8.17
CA GLN A 85 -6.43 2.12 -7.91
C GLN A 85 -5.09 1.62 -8.46
N TYR A 86 -4.79 1.95 -9.73
CA TYR A 86 -3.51 1.58 -10.34
C TYR A 86 -2.32 2.29 -9.68
N ALA A 87 -2.48 3.56 -9.31
CA ALA A 87 -1.44 4.31 -8.60
C ALA A 87 -1.14 3.69 -7.23
N ALA A 88 -2.16 3.40 -6.42
CA ALA A 88 -2.00 2.76 -5.12
C ALA A 88 -1.39 1.35 -5.25
N MET A 89 -1.81 0.58 -6.25
CA MET A 89 -1.22 -0.73 -6.55
C MET A 89 0.27 -0.62 -6.92
N GLY A 90 0.60 0.28 -7.85
CA GLY A 90 1.99 0.50 -8.28
C GLY A 90 2.88 0.98 -7.14
N LEU A 91 2.43 1.96 -6.36
CA LEU A 91 3.14 2.46 -5.17
C LEU A 91 3.29 1.37 -4.10
N GLY A 92 2.25 0.56 -3.87
CA GLY A 92 2.31 -0.58 -2.95
C GLY A 92 3.40 -1.58 -3.34
N VAL A 93 3.45 -1.97 -4.62
CA VAL A 93 4.52 -2.86 -5.14
C VAL A 93 5.90 -2.24 -4.95
N ILE A 94 6.08 -0.96 -5.30
CA ILE A 94 7.35 -0.26 -5.14
C ILE A 94 7.79 -0.24 -3.67
N GLY A 95 6.88 0.12 -2.76
CA GLY A 95 7.15 0.14 -1.32
C GLY A 95 7.52 -1.23 -0.76
N VAL A 96 6.83 -2.29 -1.20
CA VAL A 96 7.17 -3.67 -0.82
C VAL A 96 8.58 -4.05 -1.27
N ILE A 97 8.97 -3.71 -2.50
CA ILE A 97 10.30 -4.04 -3.02
C ILE A 97 11.39 -3.31 -2.21
N ILE A 98 11.24 -1.99 -2.00
CA ILE A 98 12.18 -1.18 -1.22
C ILE A 98 12.40 -1.81 0.16
N THR A 99 11.30 -2.02 0.89
CA THR A 99 11.35 -2.50 2.27
C THR A 99 11.78 -3.96 2.38
N ALA A 100 11.46 -4.82 1.40
CA ALA A 100 11.95 -6.19 1.36
C ALA A 100 13.48 -6.25 1.17
N VAL A 101 14.03 -5.41 0.30
CA VAL A 101 15.49 -5.30 0.10
C VAL A 101 16.16 -4.84 1.40
N GLU A 102 15.60 -3.83 2.07
CA GLU A 102 16.11 -3.36 3.36
C GLU A 102 16.11 -4.47 4.42
N ILE A 103 15.00 -5.19 4.59
CA ILE A 103 14.90 -6.33 5.51
C ILE A 103 15.97 -7.37 5.18
N ALA A 104 16.12 -7.74 3.90
CA ALA A 104 17.13 -8.70 3.47
C ALA A 104 18.57 -8.23 3.77
N LEU A 105 18.86 -6.94 3.57
CA LEU A 105 20.15 -6.34 3.92
C LEU A 105 20.44 -6.42 5.41
N TRP A 106 19.44 -6.21 6.27
CA TRP A 106 19.61 -6.33 7.71
C TRP A 106 19.95 -7.75 8.13
N PHE A 107 19.20 -8.75 7.65
CA PHE A 107 19.48 -10.16 7.94
C PHE A 107 20.86 -10.59 7.39
N GLY A 108 21.21 -10.13 6.18
CA GLY A 108 22.51 -10.41 5.58
C GLY A 108 23.68 -9.90 6.42
N LYS A 109 23.54 -8.73 7.07
CA LYS A 109 24.57 -8.19 7.96
C LYS A 109 24.54 -8.79 9.37
N ALA A 110 23.36 -9.17 9.87
CA ALA A 110 23.21 -9.71 11.22
C ALA A 110 23.71 -11.16 11.34
N PHE A 111 23.59 -11.97 10.28
CA PHE A 111 23.87 -13.40 10.33
C PHE A 111 24.89 -13.88 9.29
N GLY A 112 25.31 -13.03 8.35
CA GLY A 112 26.24 -13.39 7.27
C GLY A 112 27.72 -13.25 7.61
N ALA A 113 28.07 -13.06 8.88
CA ALA A 113 29.45 -12.98 9.39
C ALA A 113 29.92 -14.32 9.95
#